data_AF-A0A9E1GR10-F1
#
_entry.id   AF-A0A9E1GR10-F1
#
_cell.length_a   1.000
_cell.length_b   1.000
_cell.length_c   1.000
_cell.angle_alpha   90.00
_cell.angle_beta   90.00
_cell.angle_gamma   90.00
#
_symmetry.space_group_name_H-M   'P 1'
#
loop_
_entity.id
_entity.type
_entity.pdbx_description
1 polymer ?
#
loop_
_entity_poly.entity_id
_entity_poly.type
_entity_poly.pdbx_seq_one_letter_code
_entity_poly.pdbx_strand_id
1 'polypeptide(L)'
;MRQFAFRPFPVLQDSFCIVCVPIPVNESQWDETTGRWRSVVSLKHAAQAAGLGTIGRHSLLITPEFGSMVWLGAVLCEQELEPDERKESICDLCGRCVEICPVHALENSEMEQTVCWEYAFGDDQKTKSWNIYCHKCRDICPYHLGTENSWTGRKETNEICNRFPE
;
A
#
# COMPACT_ATOMS: atom_id res chain seq x y z
N MET A 1 13.43 0.43 11.79
CA MET A 1 12.30 -0.10 12.55
C MET A 1 12.02 0.84 13.72
N ARG A 2 11.39 2.00 13.46
CA ARG A 2 10.94 2.91 14.51
C ARG A 2 9.55 2.43 14.92
N GLN A 3 9.45 1.87 16.12
CA GLN A 3 8.17 1.67 16.78
C GLN A 3 7.56 3.06 17.00
N PHE A 4 6.61 3.45 16.15
CA PHE A 4 5.55 4.32 16.64
C PHE A 4 4.91 3.57 17.80
N ALA A 5 4.90 4.19 18.98
CA ALA A 5 4.44 3.56 20.20
C ALA A 5 2.99 3.08 20.01
N PHE A 6 2.82 1.79 19.74
CA PHE A 6 1.54 1.12 19.85
C PHE A 6 1.16 1.16 21.32
N ARG A 7 0.41 2.18 21.72
CA ARG A 7 -0.36 2.09 22.96
C ARG A 7 -1.35 0.94 22.75
N PRO A 8 -1.33 -0.10 23.60
CA PRO A 8 -2.16 -1.27 23.40
C PRO A 8 -3.64 -0.86 23.43
N PHE A 9 -4.41 -1.46 22.53
CA PHE A 9 -5.85 -1.27 22.28
C PHE A 9 -6.74 -1.06 23.53
N PRO A 10 -6.53 -1.71 24.69
CA PRO A 10 -7.37 -1.50 25.87
C PRO A 10 -7.28 -0.08 26.47
N VAL A 11 -6.16 0.63 26.27
CA VAL A 11 -5.88 1.87 27.02
C VAL A 11 -6.72 3.06 26.55
N LEU A 12 -7.12 3.09 25.27
CA LEU A 12 -7.99 4.15 24.75
C LEU A 12 -9.46 3.97 25.19
N GLN A 13 -9.91 2.73 25.31
CA GLN A 13 -11.27 2.39 25.69
C GLN A 13 -11.58 2.77 27.14
N ASP A 14 -10.61 2.55 28.05
CA ASP A 14 -10.78 2.80 29.49
C ASP A 14 -10.65 4.27 29.90
N SER A 15 -9.98 5.12 29.11
CA SER A 15 -9.67 6.50 29.52
C SER A 15 -10.64 7.55 28.97
N PHE A 16 -11.30 7.27 27.84
CA PHE A 16 -12.09 8.27 27.11
C PHE A 16 -13.46 7.78 26.63
N CYS A 17 -13.87 6.54 26.92
CA CYS A 17 -15.11 5.93 26.42
C CYS A 17 -15.22 5.95 24.87
N ILE A 18 -14.10 5.76 24.17
CA ILE A 18 -14.06 5.81 22.70
C ILE A 18 -13.99 4.38 22.16
N VAL A 19 -14.90 4.04 21.25
CA VAL A 19 -14.91 2.74 20.57
C VAL A 19 -14.01 2.82 19.34
N CYS A 20 -13.00 1.95 19.33
CA CYS A 20 -12.11 1.75 18.19
C CYS A 20 -12.17 0.30 17.74
N VAL A 21 -12.14 0.06 16.42
CA VAL A 21 -12.13 -1.28 15.84
C VAL A 21 -10.98 -1.38 14.84
N PRO A 22 -9.99 -2.27 15.05
CA PRO A 22 -8.93 -2.49 14.07
C PRO A 22 -9.52 -3.16 12.83
N ILE A 23 -9.13 -2.68 11.64
CA ILE A 23 -9.50 -3.30 10.38
C ILE A 23 -8.43 -4.32 10.00
N PRO A 24 -8.77 -5.61 9.89
CA PRO A 24 -7.80 -6.60 9.50
C PRO A 24 -7.45 -6.48 8.01
N VAL A 25 -6.18 -6.76 7.73
CA VAL A 25 -5.55 -6.52 6.42
C VAL A 25 -5.99 -7.54 5.36
N ASN A 26 -6.47 -8.71 5.79
CA ASN A 26 -6.77 -9.85 4.93
C ASN A 26 -8.25 -10.29 4.97
N GLU A 27 -9.15 -9.45 5.49
CA GLU A 27 -10.56 -9.80 5.50
C GLU A 27 -11.13 -9.91 4.09
N SER A 28 -11.78 -11.04 3.87
CA SER A 28 -12.32 -11.52 2.62
C SER A 28 -13.83 -11.60 2.75
N GLN A 29 -14.53 -10.47 2.62
CA GLN A 29 -15.97 -10.51 2.34
C GLN A 29 -16.16 -10.73 0.84
N TRP A 30 -16.96 -11.73 0.48
CA TRP A 30 -17.24 -12.00 -0.93
C TRP A 30 -18.21 -10.94 -1.45
N ASP A 31 -17.79 -10.17 -2.43
CA ASP A 31 -18.64 -9.23 -3.15
C ASP A 31 -19.18 -9.90 -4.41
N GLU A 32 -20.46 -10.29 -4.38
CA GLU A 32 -21.15 -10.94 -5.51
C GLU A 32 -21.21 -10.05 -6.75
N THR A 33 -21.22 -8.72 -6.59
CA THR A 33 -21.31 -7.76 -7.70
C THR A 33 -20.03 -7.76 -8.50
N THR A 34 -18.89 -7.89 -7.82
CA THR A 34 -17.57 -7.82 -8.47
C THR A 34 -16.87 -9.17 -8.57
N GLY A 35 -17.46 -10.22 -8.00
CA GLY A 35 -16.92 -11.59 -8.00
C GLY A 35 -15.57 -11.69 -7.29
N ARG A 36 -15.34 -10.89 -6.25
CA ARG A 36 -14.03 -10.71 -5.61
C ARG A 36 -14.15 -10.61 -4.10
N TRP A 37 -13.10 -11.04 -3.42
CA TRP A 37 -12.94 -10.81 -1.99
C TRP A 37 -12.55 -9.35 -1.73
N ARG A 38 -13.26 -8.69 -0.81
CA ARG A 38 -13.03 -7.30 -0.41
C ARG A 38 -13.02 -7.16 1.10
N SER A 39 -12.22 -6.20 1.57
CA SER A 39 -12.29 -5.73 2.96
C SER A 39 -13.36 -4.64 3.07
N VAL A 40 -13.86 -4.41 4.29
CA VAL A 40 -14.83 -3.36 4.62
C VAL A 40 -14.34 -1.97 4.18
N VAL A 41 -13.02 -1.74 4.26
CA VAL A 41 -12.38 -0.48 3.87
C VAL A 41 -11.18 -0.76 2.98
N SER A 42 -11.03 0.02 1.90
CA SER A 42 -9.83 -0.04 1.09
C SER A 42 -8.69 0.73 1.76
N LEU A 43 -7.77 0.01 2.40
CA LEU A 43 -6.65 0.60 3.15
C LEU A 43 -5.80 1.58 2.32
N LYS A 44 -5.58 1.29 1.04
CA LYS A 44 -4.81 2.19 0.16
C LYS A 44 -5.50 3.52 -0.11
N HIS A 45 -6.83 3.51 -0.28
CA HIS A 45 -7.61 4.72 -0.50
C HIS A 45 -7.79 5.50 0.82
N ALA A 46 -7.96 4.79 1.94
CA ALA A 46 -7.99 5.41 3.26
C ALA A 46 -6.64 6.10 3.58
N ALA A 47 -5.52 5.45 3.28
CA ALA A 47 -4.19 6.05 3.46
C ALA A 47 -3.97 7.28 2.57
N GLN A 48 -4.45 7.26 1.33
CA GLN A 48 -4.40 8.44 0.46
C GLN A 48 -5.29 9.58 1.00
N ALA A 49 -6.47 9.26 1.52
CA ALA A 49 -7.37 10.24 2.12
C ALA A 49 -6.79 10.84 3.41
N ALA A 50 -6.05 10.05 4.20
CA ALA A 50 -5.34 10.47 5.40
C ALA A 50 -3.98 11.14 5.12
N GLY A 51 -3.71 11.56 3.87
CA GLY A 51 -2.49 12.30 3.55
C GLY A 51 -1.19 11.50 3.66
N LEU A 52 -1.22 10.16 3.79
CA LEU A 52 0.00 9.35 3.93
C LEU A 52 0.81 9.25 2.64
N GLY A 53 0.17 9.45 1.49
CA GLY A 53 0.81 9.31 0.18
C GLY A 53 -0.18 9.36 -0.96
N THR A 54 0.27 8.97 -2.16
CA THR A 54 -0.57 8.95 -3.36
C THR A 54 -0.51 7.60 -4.08
N ILE A 55 -1.60 7.23 -4.74
CA ILE A 55 -1.66 5.98 -5.50
C ILE A 55 -0.96 6.18 -6.85
N GLY A 56 0.10 5.42 -7.10
CA GLY A 56 0.85 5.47 -8.35
C GLY A 56 0.23 4.66 -9.47
N ARG A 57 0.82 4.73 -10.67
CA ARG A 57 0.37 3.99 -11.87
C ARG A 57 0.28 2.48 -11.67
N HIS A 58 1.15 1.90 -10.84
CA HIS A 58 1.14 0.49 -10.47
C HIS A 58 0.12 0.14 -9.38
N SER A 59 -0.84 1.03 -9.07
CA SER A 59 -1.98 0.80 -8.16
C SER A 59 -1.63 0.62 -6.67
N LEU A 60 -0.38 0.86 -6.26
CA LEU A 60 0.03 0.87 -4.86
C LEU A 60 0.21 2.32 -4.37
N LEU A 61 0.05 2.50 -3.06
CA LEU A 61 0.36 3.76 -2.38
C LEU A 61 1.87 3.99 -2.41
N ILE A 62 2.28 5.22 -2.69
CA ILE A 62 3.66 5.70 -2.60
C ILE A 62 3.67 6.75 -1.50
N THR A 63 4.45 6.53 -0.44
CA THR A 63 4.71 7.54 0.60
C THR A 63 6.04 8.24 0.33
N PRO A 64 6.20 9.52 0.67
CA PRO A 64 7.49 10.22 0.51
C PRO A 64 8.64 9.55 1.28
N GLU A 65 8.35 9.08 2.50
CA GLU A 65 9.35 8.62 3.44
C GLU A 65 9.77 7.16 3.18
N PHE A 66 8.83 6.30 2.78
CA PHE A 66 9.07 4.85 2.69
C PHE A 66 8.78 4.26 1.30
N GLY A 67 8.33 5.10 0.37
CA GLY A 67 7.99 4.72 -0.99
C GLY A 67 6.78 3.81 -1.06
N SER A 68 6.77 2.89 -2.02
CA SER A 68 5.71 1.89 -2.17
C SER A 68 5.91 0.64 -1.32
N MET A 69 7.01 0.56 -0.56
CA MET A 69 7.37 -0.60 0.25
C MET A 69 6.78 -0.57 1.67
N VAL A 70 5.48 -0.26 1.78
CA VAL A 70 4.79 -0.11 3.07
C VAL A 70 3.69 -1.14 3.29
N TRP A 71 3.46 -1.49 4.55
CA TRP A 71 2.27 -2.21 4.98
C TRP A 71 1.27 -1.23 5.55
N LEU A 72 0.00 -1.39 5.19
CA LEU A 72 -1.08 -0.52 5.66
C LEU A 72 -1.93 -1.27 6.67
N GLY A 73 -2.37 -0.53 7.69
CA GLY A 73 -3.38 -0.96 8.65
C GLY A 73 -4.22 0.26 8.99
N ALA A 74 -5.47 0.02 9.41
CA ALA A 74 -6.38 1.09 9.81
C ALA A 74 -7.10 0.70 11.10
N VAL A 75 -7.50 1.72 11.85
CA VAL A 75 -8.38 1.59 13.01
C VAL A 75 -9.54 2.54 12.76
N LEU A 76 -10.76 2.02 12.77
CA LEU A 76 -11.95 2.86 12.76
C LEU A 76 -12.23 3.33 14.18
N CYS A 77 -12.54 4.60 14.33
CA CYS A 77 -12.81 5.25 15.59
C CYS A 77 -14.14 6.01 15.47
N GLU A 78 -14.95 5.99 16.53
CA GLU A 78 -16.18 6.81 16.60
C GLU A 78 -15.89 8.30 16.79
N GLN A 79 -14.72 8.64 17.37
CA GLN A 79 -14.35 10.02 17.62
C GLN A 79 -14.21 10.79 16.31
N GLU A 80 -14.83 11.98 16.26
CA GLU A 80 -14.57 12.94 15.19
C GLU A 80 -13.13 13.45 15.28
N LEU A 81 -12.37 13.21 14.22
CA LEU A 81 -10.99 13.67 14.06
C LEU A 81 -10.93 14.68 12.91
N GLU A 82 -10.10 15.70 13.08
CA GLU A 82 -9.80 16.62 11.99
C GLU A 82 -9.10 15.86 10.84
N PRO A 83 -9.58 15.97 9.60
CA PRO A 83 -9.01 15.26 8.47
C PRO A 83 -7.67 15.86 8.06
N ASP A 84 -6.70 15.00 7.75
CA ASP A 84 -5.43 15.41 7.15
C ASP A 84 -5.60 15.88 5.70
N GLU A 85 -4.71 16.77 5.27
CA GLU A 85 -4.66 17.21 3.88
C GLU A 85 -4.10 16.12 2.97
N ARG A 86 -4.68 15.99 1.77
CA ARG A 86 -4.17 15.06 0.77
C ARG A 86 -2.85 15.58 0.20
N LYS A 87 -1.86 14.69 0.12
CA LYS A 87 -0.59 14.99 -0.55
C LYS A 87 -0.77 15.10 -2.07
N GLU A 88 0.11 15.89 -2.69
CA GLU A 88 0.24 15.97 -4.14
C GLU A 88 0.69 14.64 -4.76
N SER A 89 0.36 14.43 -6.04
CA SER A 89 0.75 13.22 -6.77
C SER A 89 2.26 13.12 -6.89
N ILE A 90 2.81 12.03 -6.34
CA ILE A 90 4.24 11.71 -6.39
C ILE A 90 4.59 11.03 -7.73
N CYS A 91 3.65 10.25 -8.27
CA CYS A 91 3.88 9.52 -9.51
C CYS A 91 3.91 10.47 -10.71
N ASP A 92 5.03 10.45 -11.43
CA ASP A 92 5.29 11.21 -12.66
C ASP A 92 4.78 10.52 -13.94
N LEU A 93 4.00 9.45 -13.80
CA LEU A 93 3.47 8.64 -14.90
C LEU A 93 4.55 8.12 -15.87
N CYS A 94 5.77 7.86 -15.40
CA CYS A 94 6.90 7.41 -16.23
C CYS A 94 6.73 6.09 -17.00
N GLY A 95 5.63 5.34 -16.83
CA GLY A 95 5.32 4.14 -17.62
C GLY A 95 6.14 2.88 -17.31
N ARG A 96 7.25 2.96 -16.57
CA ARG A 96 8.15 1.82 -16.29
C ARG A 96 7.46 0.57 -15.72
N CYS A 97 6.46 0.78 -14.87
CA CYS A 97 5.70 -0.31 -14.28
C CYS A 97 4.78 -1.03 -15.29
N VAL A 98 4.33 -0.33 -16.34
CA VAL A 98 3.53 -0.89 -17.43
C VAL A 98 4.43 -1.75 -18.32
N GLU A 99 5.60 -1.22 -18.70
CA GLU A 99 6.57 -1.90 -19.57
C GLU A 99 7.10 -3.21 -19.00
N ILE A 100 7.36 -3.27 -17.68
CA ILE A 100 7.91 -4.47 -17.03
C ILE A 100 6.85 -5.54 -16.75
N CYS A 101 5.56 -5.22 -16.90
CA CYS A 101 4.47 -6.10 -16.48
C CYS A 101 4.39 -7.33 -17.40
N PRO A 102 4.66 -8.55 -16.91
CA PRO A 102 4.71 -9.76 -17.75
C PRO A 102 3.34 -10.20 -18.28
N VAL A 103 2.26 -9.71 -17.66
CA VAL A 103 0.87 -10.08 -17.98
C VAL A 103 0.05 -8.88 -18.46
N HIS A 104 0.70 -7.75 -18.73
CA HIS A 104 0.05 -6.52 -19.23
C HIS A 104 -1.13 -6.01 -18.40
N ALA A 105 -1.18 -6.36 -17.11
CA ALA A 105 -2.27 -5.97 -16.20
C ALA A 105 -2.38 -4.45 -15.97
N LEU A 106 -1.40 -3.66 -16.41
CA LEU A 106 -1.35 -2.20 -16.25
C LEU A 106 -1.46 -1.48 -17.60
N GLU A 107 -1.86 -2.12 -18.70
CA GLU A 107 -1.92 -1.49 -20.02
C GLU A 107 -3.00 -0.39 -20.08
N ASN A 108 -4.18 -0.67 -19.52
CA ASN A 108 -5.28 0.28 -19.42
C ASN A 108 -5.13 1.23 -18.22
N SER A 109 -5.92 2.32 -18.20
CA SER A 109 -5.94 3.28 -17.07
C SER A 109 -6.23 2.58 -15.74
N GLU A 110 -7.13 1.61 -15.76
CA GLU A 110 -7.41 0.73 -14.63
C GLU A 110 -6.58 -0.55 -14.71
N MET A 111 -6.14 -1.02 -13.54
CA MET A 111 -5.38 -2.25 -13.43
C MET A 111 -6.31 -3.46 -13.51
N GLU A 112 -5.98 -4.41 -14.39
CA GLU A 112 -6.61 -5.73 -14.43
C GLU A 112 -6.13 -6.60 -13.27
N GLN A 113 -6.81 -6.45 -12.13
CA GLN A 113 -6.41 -7.08 -10.87
C GLN A 113 -6.48 -8.61 -10.92
N THR A 114 -7.46 -9.20 -11.61
CA THR A 114 -7.62 -10.66 -11.69
C THR A 114 -6.40 -11.31 -12.35
N VAL A 115 -5.98 -10.78 -13.50
CA VAL A 115 -4.83 -11.30 -14.26
C VAL A 115 -3.53 -11.15 -13.46
N CYS A 116 -3.36 -10.00 -12.79
CA CYS A 116 -2.22 -9.82 -11.90
C CYS A 116 -2.26 -10.81 -10.73
N TRP A 117 -3.43 -11.02 -10.12
CA TRP A 117 -3.59 -11.87 -8.94
C TRP A 117 -3.22 -13.33 -9.25
N GLU A 118 -3.75 -13.87 -10.35
CA GLU A 118 -3.48 -15.24 -10.79
C GLU A 118 -2.01 -15.50 -11.14
N TYR A 119 -1.27 -14.47 -11.56
CA TYR A 119 0.15 -14.57 -11.89
C TYR A 119 1.06 -14.29 -10.69
N ALA A 120 0.71 -13.30 -9.88
CA ALA A 120 1.58 -12.78 -8.81
C ALA A 120 1.51 -13.62 -7.54
N PHE A 121 0.39 -14.29 -7.29
CA PHE A 121 0.16 -15.02 -6.04
C PHE A 121 -0.20 -16.47 -6.33
N GLY A 122 0.25 -17.37 -5.45
CA GLY A 122 -0.12 -18.76 -5.55
C GLY A 122 0.38 -19.58 -4.37
N ASP A 123 -0.26 -20.73 -4.18
CA ASP A 123 0.16 -21.70 -3.19
C ASP A 123 1.31 -22.55 -3.75
N ASP A 124 2.42 -22.58 -3.02
CA ASP A 124 3.46 -23.56 -3.26
C ASP A 124 3.10 -24.85 -2.54
N GLN A 125 2.67 -25.86 -3.30
CA GLN A 125 2.29 -27.18 -2.77
C GLN A 125 3.44 -27.89 -2.04
N LYS A 126 4.69 -27.56 -2.37
CA LYS A 126 5.88 -28.18 -1.78
C LYS A 126 6.18 -27.60 -0.41
N THR A 127 6.13 -26.27 -0.27
CA THR A 127 6.39 -25.58 1.00
C THR A 127 5.13 -25.40 1.85
N LYS A 128 3.95 -25.69 1.30
CA LYS A 128 2.64 -25.42 1.91
C LYS A 128 2.52 -23.96 2.35
N SER A 129 3.05 -23.04 1.55
CA SER A 129 3.05 -21.61 1.83
C SER A 129 2.44 -20.82 0.69
N TRP A 130 1.71 -19.77 1.04
CA TRP A 130 1.24 -18.78 0.09
C TRP A 130 2.38 -17.81 -0.21
N ASN A 131 2.78 -17.70 -1.48
CA ASN A 131 3.94 -16.95 -1.90
C ASN A 131 3.56 -15.82 -2.88
N ILE A 132 4.34 -14.74 -2.83
CA ILE A 132 4.28 -13.64 -3.79
C ILE A 132 5.41 -13.85 -4.80
N TYR A 133 5.06 -14.25 -6.02
CA TYR A 133 6.02 -14.53 -7.11
C TYR A 133 6.38 -13.27 -7.90
N CYS A 134 5.42 -12.36 -8.09
CA CYS A 134 5.64 -11.15 -8.89
C CYS A 134 5.63 -9.88 -8.04
N HIS A 135 6.71 -9.10 -8.15
CA HIS A 135 6.86 -7.79 -7.51
C HIS A 135 7.60 -6.79 -8.44
N LYS A 136 7.70 -7.11 -9.75
CA LYS A 136 8.50 -6.34 -10.72
C LYS A 136 8.07 -4.87 -10.85
N CYS A 137 6.76 -4.61 -10.87
CA CYS A 137 6.22 -3.25 -10.99
C CYS A 137 6.55 -2.38 -9.77
N ARG A 138 6.70 -3.00 -8.59
CA ARG A 138 7.12 -2.36 -7.35
C ARG A 138 8.62 -2.07 -7.37
N ASP A 139 9.43 -3.05 -7.76
CA ASP A 139 10.89 -2.92 -7.75
C ASP A 139 11.44 -1.91 -8.76
N ILE A 140 10.84 -1.83 -9.95
CA ILE A 140 11.28 -0.88 -10.97
C ILE A 140 10.83 0.56 -10.67
N CYS A 141 9.89 0.73 -9.74
CA CYS A 141 9.33 2.04 -9.44
C CYS A 141 10.44 2.94 -8.86
N PRO A 142 10.68 4.13 -9.44
CA PRO A 142 11.73 5.01 -8.94
C PRO A 142 11.52 5.44 -7.47
N TYR A 143 10.26 5.46 -7.04
CA TYR A 143 9.84 5.88 -5.70
C TYR A 143 9.60 4.69 -4.76
N HIS A 144 10.14 3.50 -5.03
CA HIS A 144 9.84 2.31 -4.21
C HIS A 144 10.40 2.38 -2.79
N LEU A 145 11.56 3.02 -2.56
CA LEU A 145 12.20 3.10 -1.25
C LEU A 145 11.86 4.38 -0.47
N GLY A 146 11.49 5.47 -1.12
CA GLY A 146 11.33 6.76 -0.42
C GLY A 146 12.64 7.26 0.20
N THR A 147 12.57 8.32 1.02
CA THR A 147 13.75 8.98 1.59
C THR A 147 14.38 8.23 2.77
N GLU A 148 13.60 7.49 3.56
CA GLU A 148 14.04 6.86 4.81
C GLU A 148 14.38 5.37 4.69
N ASN A 149 13.95 4.65 3.65
CA ASN A 149 14.16 3.20 3.51
C ASN A 149 15.57 2.84 2.97
N SER A 150 16.60 3.42 3.58
CA SER A 150 18.02 3.36 3.19
C SER A 150 18.76 2.08 3.61
N TRP A 151 18.07 1.09 4.20
CA TRP A 151 18.69 -0.11 4.75
C TRP A 151 19.20 -1.08 3.67
N THR A 152 18.66 -1.04 2.45
CA THR A 152 19.27 -1.75 1.32
C THR A 152 20.41 -0.89 0.77
N GLY A 153 21.65 -1.38 0.75
CA GLY A 153 22.83 -0.65 0.24
C GLY A 153 22.78 -0.24 -1.25
N ARG A 154 21.60 -0.18 -1.88
CA ARG A 154 21.35 0.31 -3.24
C ARG A 154 21.22 1.85 -3.23
N LYS A 155 22.32 2.53 -2.91
CA LYS A 155 22.42 4.00 -3.02
C LYS A 155 22.35 4.52 -4.47
N GLU A 156 22.41 3.64 -5.48
CA GLU A 156 22.37 4.06 -6.90
C GLU A 156 21.02 4.62 -7.35
N THR A 157 19.94 4.45 -6.56
CA THR A 157 18.64 5.09 -6.86
C THR A 157 18.46 6.45 -6.16
N ASN A 158 19.45 6.91 -5.39
CA ASN A 158 19.35 8.12 -4.56
C ASN A 158 19.22 9.43 -5.35
N GLU A 159 19.48 9.47 -6.65
CA GLU A 159 19.18 10.66 -7.46
C GLU A 159 17.66 10.86 -7.65
N ILE A 160 16.85 9.81 -7.52
CA ILE A 160 15.40 9.87 -7.70
C ILE A 160 14.67 10.07 -6.37
N CYS A 161 15.22 9.59 -5.24
CA CYS A 161 14.71 9.90 -3.90
C CYS A 161 14.87 11.39 -3.52
N ASN A 162 15.71 12.16 -4.21
CA ASN A 162 15.79 13.61 -3.99
C ASN A 162 14.74 14.42 -4.78
N ARG A 163 13.77 13.73 -5.41
CA ARG A 163 12.75 14.33 -6.28
C ARG A 163 11.40 14.53 -5.58
N PHE A 164 11.32 14.25 -4.28
CA PHE A 164 10.15 14.61 -3.47
C PHE A 164 10.21 16.12 -3.14
N PRO A 165 9.12 16.88 -3.35
CA PRO A 165 9.03 18.24 -2.80
C PRO A 165 9.02 18.19 -1.26
N GLU A 166 9.68 19.17 -0.63
CA GLU A 166 9.69 19.38 0.83
C GLU A 166 8.29 19.62 1.40
#